data_AF-A0A224XW43-F1
#
_entry.id   AF-A0A224XW43-F1
#
_cell.length_a   1.000
_cell.length_b   1.000
_cell.length_c   1.000
_cell.angle_alpha   90.00
_cell.angle_beta   90.00
_cell.angle_gamma   90.00
#
_symmetry.space_group_name_H-M   'P 1'
#
loop_
_entity.id
_entity.type
_entity.pdbx_description
1 polymer ?
#
loop_
_entity_poly.entity_id
_entity_poly.type
_entity_poly.pdbx_seq_one_letter_code
_entity_poly.pdbx_strand_id
1 'polypeptide(L)'
;MLAAACAVGVASCFGAPIGGVLFSIEVTTVYFAIRNYWRGFFTAVCGATVFKLLAVWFQKEDTVKAYFQTNFTMEFPFDPQELVVFSVMGLVCGLGGALYVWSHRQYVLFMRRNKKMNAFLQKNRFLYPGFVVLIASSVSFPLGLGRYMAGDLNTHDQVAGLFSNFTWTKGEFTVEESEILRHWTTDHTDAFVSLTGFIVFTFVFSIIASTIPVPSGSF
;
A
#
# COMPACT_ATOMS: atom_id res chain seq x y z
N MET A 1 -9.97 -26.09 0.56
CA MET A 1 -8.77 -25.90 1.40
C MET A 1 -7.96 -24.71 0.95
N LEU A 2 -7.67 -24.53 -0.35
CA LEU A 2 -6.95 -23.37 -0.88
C LEU A 2 -7.57 -22.01 -0.53
N ALA A 3 -8.90 -21.86 -0.62
CA ALA A 3 -9.57 -20.62 -0.22
C ALA A 3 -9.39 -20.31 1.29
N ALA A 4 -9.49 -21.32 2.15
CA ALA A 4 -9.19 -21.13 3.58
C ALA A 4 -7.73 -20.72 3.81
N ALA A 5 -6.78 -21.29 3.07
CA ALA A 5 -5.38 -20.90 3.15
C ALA A 5 -5.14 -19.45 2.66
N CYS A 6 -5.82 -19.04 1.58
CA CYS A 6 -5.79 -17.65 1.10
C CYS A 6 -6.33 -16.68 2.16
N ALA A 7 -7.49 -17.01 2.76
CA ALA A 7 -8.09 -16.22 3.83
C ALA A 7 -7.15 -16.06 5.04
N VAL A 8 -6.52 -17.16 5.49
CA VAL A 8 -5.56 -17.15 6.60
C VAL A 8 -4.33 -16.30 6.27
N GLY A 9 -3.80 -16.42 5.05
CA GLY A 9 -2.63 -15.66 4.61
C GLY A 9 -2.90 -14.15 4.68
N VAL A 10 -3.99 -13.70 4.05
CA VAL A 10 -4.37 -12.27 4.05
C VAL A 10 -4.70 -11.78 5.47
N ALA A 11 -5.45 -12.58 6.24
CA ALA A 11 -5.80 -12.24 7.62
C ALA A 11 -4.56 -12.11 8.51
N SER A 12 -3.55 -12.96 8.33
CA SER A 12 -2.31 -12.92 9.11
C SER A 12 -1.42 -11.74 8.70
N CYS A 13 -1.41 -11.36 7.41
CA CYS A 13 -0.66 -10.20 6.93
C CYS A 13 -1.19 -8.87 7.49
N PHE A 14 -2.52 -8.70 7.58
CA PHE A 14 -3.13 -7.42 7.98
C PHE A 14 -3.74 -7.42 9.39
N GLY A 15 -3.83 -8.58 10.04
CA GLY A 15 -4.57 -8.73 11.30
C GLY A 15 -6.09 -8.59 11.15
N ALA A 16 -6.63 -8.75 9.94
CA ALA A 16 -8.04 -8.52 9.61
C ALA A 16 -8.73 -9.84 9.16
N PRO A 17 -9.23 -10.66 10.10
CA PRO A 17 -9.74 -12.00 9.79
C PRO A 17 -11.01 -11.98 8.93
N ILE A 18 -11.94 -11.05 9.18
CA ILE A 18 -13.17 -10.92 8.38
C ILE A 18 -12.81 -10.47 6.94
N GLY A 19 -11.95 -9.45 6.83
CA GLY A 19 -11.48 -8.94 5.54
C GLY A 19 -10.75 -9.99 4.71
N GLY A 20 -9.88 -10.80 5.33
CA GLY A 20 -9.17 -11.88 4.64
C GLY A 20 -10.10 -12.96 4.08
N VAL A 21 -11.16 -13.32 4.81
CA VAL A 21 -12.15 -14.29 4.33
C VAL A 21 -12.98 -13.72 3.19
N LEU A 22 -13.46 -12.48 3.31
CA LEU A 22 -14.21 -11.81 2.24
C LEU A 22 -13.37 -11.68 0.97
N PHE A 23 -12.12 -11.23 1.09
CA PHE A 23 -11.16 -11.19 -0.01
C PHE A 23 -10.97 -12.56 -0.67
N SER A 24 -10.83 -13.62 0.12
CA SER A 24 -10.72 -14.96 -0.42
C SER A 24 -11.97 -15.39 -1.19
N ILE A 25 -13.17 -15.02 -0.74
CA ILE A 25 -14.42 -15.36 -1.44
C ILE A 25 -14.48 -14.64 -2.78
N GLU A 26 -14.17 -13.34 -2.78
CA GLU A 26 -14.25 -12.48 -3.96
C GLU A 26 -13.23 -12.86 -5.04
N VAL A 27 -12.00 -13.20 -4.67
CA VAL A 27 -10.91 -13.41 -5.64
C VAL A 27 -10.77 -14.86 -6.10
N THR A 28 -11.06 -15.85 -5.23
CA THR A 28 -10.63 -17.24 -5.50
C THR A 28 -11.69 -18.14 -6.14
N THR A 29 -12.99 -17.85 -5.98
CA THR A 29 -14.05 -18.76 -6.42
C THR A 29 -15.32 -18.05 -6.87
N VAL A 30 -15.94 -18.53 -7.95
CA VAL A 30 -17.27 -18.09 -8.39
C VAL A 30 -18.38 -18.63 -7.48
N TYR A 31 -18.21 -19.86 -6.96
CA TYR A 31 -19.15 -20.49 -6.03
C TYR A 31 -18.43 -20.84 -4.74
N PHE A 32 -19.00 -20.39 -3.61
CA PHE A 32 -18.40 -20.60 -2.30
C PHE A 32 -19.37 -21.30 -1.34
N ALA A 33 -19.01 -22.51 -0.92
CA ALA A 33 -19.82 -23.25 0.05
C ALA A 33 -19.70 -22.62 1.45
N ILE A 34 -20.83 -22.40 2.12
CA ILE A 34 -20.89 -21.82 3.49
C ILE A 34 -20.08 -22.65 4.49
N ARG A 35 -19.97 -23.97 4.31
CA ARG A 35 -19.10 -24.80 5.16
C ARG A 35 -17.62 -24.40 5.06
N ASN A 36 -17.18 -23.94 3.89
CA ASN A 36 -15.81 -23.46 3.70
C ASN A 36 -15.62 -22.06 4.30
N TYR A 37 -16.69 -21.25 4.37
CA TYR A 37 -16.69 -19.96 5.07
C TYR A 37 -16.29 -20.12 6.52
N TRP A 38 -17.02 -20.97 7.26
CA TRP A 38 -16.76 -21.19 8.68
C TRP A 38 -15.36 -21.74 8.94
N ARG A 39 -14.90 -22.67 8.10
CA ARG A 39 -13.54 -23.23 8.21
C ARG A 39 -12.49 -22.15 7.95
N GLY A 40 -12.65 -21.34 6.91
CA GLY A 40 -11.75 -20.24 6.59
C GLY A 40 -11.74 -19.16 7.67
N PHE A 41 -12.91 -18.79 8.17
CA PHE A 41 -13.07 -17.78 9.23
C PHE A 41 -12.39 -18.20 10.53
N PHE A 42 -12.66 -19.42 11.01
CA PHE A 42 -12.00 -19.92 12.20
C PHE A 42 -10.48 -19.92 12.06
N THR A 43 -9.96 -20.44 10.94
CA THR A 43 -8.51 -20.46 10.72
C THR A 43 -7.92 -19.04 10.59
N ALA A 44 -8.64 -18.10 9.98
CA ALA A 44 -8.19 -16.72 9.81
C ALA A 44 -8.11 -15.98 11.15
N VAL A 45 -9.08 -16.18 12.04
CA VAL A 45 -9.05 -15.64 13.41
C VAL A 45 -7.88 -16.22 14.19
N CYS A 46 -7.66 -17.54 14.13
CA CYS A 46 -6.51 -18.16 14.78
C CYS A 46 -5.19 -17.59 14.26
N GLY A 47 -5.01 -17.48 12.94
CA GLY A 47 -3.79 -16.93 12.33
C GLY A 47 -3.52 -15.48 12.72
N ALA A 48 -4.51 -14.61 12.59
CA ALA A 48 -4.40 -13.20 12.96
C ALA A 48 -4.11 -13.02 14.47
N THR A 49 -4.78 -13.81 15.32
CA THR A 49 -4.59 -13.74 16.78
C THR A 49 -3.19 -14.19 17.18
N VAL A 50 -2.70 -15.30 16.63
CA VAL A 50 -1.35 -15.80 16.92
C VAL A 50 -0.29 -14.78 16.49
N PHE A 51 -0.44 -14.17 15.31
CA PHE A 51 0.51 -13.16 14.85
C PHE A 51 0.55 -11.94 15.78
N LYS A 52 -0.61 -11.45 16.23
CA LYS A 52 -0.68 -10.32 17.17
C LYS A 52 -0.16 -10.65 18.56
N LEU A 53 -0.42 -11.86 19.07
CA LEU A 53 0.14 -12.30 20.35
C LEU A 53 1.67 -12.43 20.28
N LEU A 54 2.21 -12.92 19.16
CA LEU A 54 3.66 -12.97 18.95
C LEU A 54 4.29 -11.57 18.97
N ALA A 55 3.63 -10.56 18.38
CA ALA A 55 4.10 -9.17 18.44
C ALA A 55 4.16 -8.65 19.89
N VAL A 56 3.12 -8.89 20.69
CA VAL A 56 3.12 -8.53 22.12
C VAL A 56 4.25 -9.23 22.89
N TRP A 57 4.47 -10.53 22.65
CA TRP A 57 5.48 -11.30 23.39
C TRP A 57 6.92 -10.96 23.01
N PHE A 58 7.20 -10.76 21.72
CA PHE A 58 8.57 -10.59 21.22
C PHE A 58 8.94 -9.16 20.87
N GLN A 59 7.98 -8.32 20.47
CA GLN A 59 8.22 -6.92 20.10
C GLN A 59 7.79 -5.93 21.20
N LYS A 60 7.34 -6.42 22.37
CA LYS A 60 6.92 -5.60 23.52
C LYS A 60 5.84 -4.56 23.17
N GLU A 61 4.95 -4.88 22.24
CA GLU A 61 3.75 -4.05 22.03
C GLU A 61 2.88 -4.10 23.30
N ASP A 62 2.42 -2.95 23.78
CA ASP A 62 1.67 -2.85 25.05
C ASP A 62 0.37 -3.67 25.04
N THR A 63 -0.31 -3.72 23.89
CA THR A 63 -1.62 -4.36 23.72
C THR A 63 -1.83 -4.82 22.28
N VAL A 64 -2.80 -5.71 22.08
CA VAL A 64 -3.23 -6.14 20.73
C VAL A 64 -3.91 -4.97 20.03
N LYS A 65 -3.14 -4.26 19.18
CA LYS A 65 -3.61 -3.10 18.41
C LYS A 65 -3.61 -3.40 16.91
N ALA A 66 -4.47 -2.69 16.17
CA ALA A 66 -4.38 -2.66 14.72
C ALA A 66 -3.04 -2.03 14.28
N TYR A 67 -2.50 -2.44 13.12
CA TYR A 67 -1.20 -1.96 12.64
C TYR A 67 -1.14 -0.44 12.48
N PHE A 68 -2.20 0.16 11.94
CA PHE A 68 -2.34 1.59 11.79
C PHE A 68 -3.45 2.08 12.72
N GLN A 69 -3.08 2.48 13.94
CA GLN A 69 -4.04 3.11 14.87
C GLN A 69 -4.26 4.56 14.46
N THR A 70 -5.52 4.93 14.30
CA THR A 70 -5.93 6.29 13.96
C THR A 70 -6.85 6.85 15.04
N ASN A 71 -6.67 8.11 15.42
CA ASN A 71 -7.47 8.78 16.44
C ASN A 71 -8.35 9.86 15.81
N PHE A 72 -9.56 9.46 15.37
CA PHE A 72 -10.55 10.36 14.77
C PHE A 72 -11.69 10.64 15.75
N THR A 73 -12.30 11.81 15.63
CA THR A 73 -13.48 12.20 16.42
C THR A 73 -14.72 11.45 15.94
N MET A 74 -15.49 10.88 16.87
CA MET A 74 -16.63 10.00 16.56
C MET A 74 -18.01 10.67 16.71
N GLU A 75 -18.08 11.89 17.25
CA GLU A 75 -19.36 12.55 17.57
C GLU A 75 -20.12 13.02 16.33
N PHE A 76 -19.42 13.61 15.35
CA PHE A 76 -19.95 14.01 14.05
C PHE A 76 -18.89 13.77 12.98
N PRO A 77 -18.76 12.54 12.46
CA PRO A 77 -17.64 12.18 11.59
C PRO A 77 -17.78 12.72 10.17
N PHE A 78 -19.00 12.81 9.63
CA PHE A 78 -19.24 13.22 8.24
C PHE A 78 -20.55 13.97 8.07
N ASP A 79 -20.51 15.04 7.28
CA ASP A 79 -21.71 15.75 6.83
C ASP A 79 -22.26 15.16 5.52
N PRO A 80 -23.58 15.21 5.27
CA PRO A 80 -24.17 14.68 4.02
C PRO A 80 -23.57 15.27 2.74
N GLN A 81 -23.03 16.50 2.79
CA GLN A 81 -22.39 17.16 1.66
C GLN A 81 -21.05 16.50 1.26
N GLU A 82 -20.32 15.96 2.24
CA GLU A 82 -19.04 15.29 2.02
C GLU A 82 -19.21 13.95 1.29
N LEU A 83 -20.36 13.30 1.43
CA LEU A 83 -20.69 12.05 0.72
C LEU A 83 -20.61 12.21 -0.81
N VAL A 84 -20.96 13.40 -1.32
CA VAL A 84 -20.83 13.71 -2.76
C VAL A 84 -19.36 13.76 -3.16
N VAL A 85 -18.51 14.38 -2.34
CA VAL A 85 -17.06 14.44 -2.55
C VAL A 85 -16.44 13.04 -2.50
N PHE A 86 -16.86 12.20 -1.54
CA PHE A 86 -16.43 10.79 -1.47
C PHE A 86 -16.82 9.99 -2.70
N SER A 87 -18.01 10.25 -3.26
CA SER A 87 -18.46 9.61 -4.50
C SER A 87 -17.58 10.01 -5.70
N VAL A 88 -17.20 11.28 -5.81
CA VAL A 88 -16.28 11.77 -6.85
C VAL A 88 -14.88 11.19 -6.66
N MET A 89 -14.37 11.13 -5.42
CA MET A 89 -13.09 10.49 -5.13
C MET A 89 -13.10 9.01 -5.52
N GLY A 90 -14.19 8.28 -5.22
CA GLY A 90 -14.36 6.89 -5.65
C GLY A 90 -14.30 6.72 -7.17
N LEU A 91 -14.92 7.63 -7.93
CA LEU A 91 -14.85 7.64 -9.39
C LEU A 91 -13.42 7.88 -9.89
N VAL A 92 -12.72 8.87 -9.34
CA VAL A 92 -11.34 9.18 -9.71
C VAL A 92 -10.39 8.02 -9.39
N CYS A 93 -10.51 7.43 -8.20
CA CYS A 93 -9.71 6.27 -7.79
C CYS A 93 -10.01 5.04 -8.66
N GLY A 94 -11.28 4.81 -9.03
CA GLY A 94 -11.68 3.72 -9.92
C GLY A 94 -11.09 3.87 -11.33
N LEU A 95 -11.15 5.08 -11.91
CA LEU A 95 -10.50 5.38 -13.19
C LEU A 95 -8.97 5.26 -13.09
N GLY A 96 -8.37 5.74 -12.00
CA GLY A 96 -6.94 5.60 -11.73
C GLY A 96 -6.51 4.13 -11.63
N GLY A 97 -7.28 3.29 -10.96
CA GLY A 97 -7.05 1.84 -10.89
C GLY A 97 -7.18 1.15 -12.25
N ALA A 98 -8.18 1.51 -13.06
CA ALA A 98 -8.31 1.00 -14.42
C ALA A 98 -7.11 1.40 -15.31
N LEU A 99 -6.66 2.66 -15.19
CA LEU A 99 -5.46 3.16 -15.87
C LEU A 99 -4.20 2.42 -15.41
N TYR A 100 -4.07 2.13 -14.11
CA TYR A 100 -2.97 1.35 -13.56
C TYR A 100 -2.90 -0.05 -14.18
N VAL A 101 -4.00 -0.79 -14.16
CA VAL A 101 -4.07 -2.15 -14.73
C VAL A 101 -3.77 -2.15 -16.22
N TRP A 102 -4.30 -1.17 -16.96
CA TRP A 102 -3.99 -1.01 -18.38
C TRP A 102 -2.51 -0.71 -18.62
N SER A 103 -1.93 0.22 -17.88
CA SER A 103 -0.51 0.62 -18.01
C SER A 103 0.43 -0.53 -17.66
N HIS A 104 0.15 -1.24 -16.56
CA HIS A 104 0.89 -2.44 -16.17
C HIS A 104 0.83 -3.50 -17.27
N ARG A 105 -0.35 -3.76 -17.85
CA ARG A 105 -0.50 -4.70 -18.98
C ARG A 105 0.34 -4.26 -20.18
N GLN A 106 0.30 -2.98 -20.57
CA GLN A 106 1.09 -2.48 -21.71
C GLN A 106 2.59 -2.63 -21.47
N TYR A 107 3.05 -2.33 -20.26
CA TYR A 107 4.45 -2.46 -19.88
C TYR A 107 4.92 -3.93 -19.94
N VAL A 108 4.13 -4.86 -19.39
CA VAL A 108 4.43 -6.31 -19.47
C VAL A 108 4.46 -6.80 -20.93
N LEU A 109 3.54 -6.35 -21.77
CA LEU A 109 3.52 -6.70 -23.20
C LEU A 109 4.73 -6.13 -23.94
N PHE A 110 5.14 -4.90 -23.63
CA PHE A 110 6.33 -4.28 -24.18
C PHE A 110 7.60 -5.09 -23.85
N MET A 111 7.77 -5.48 -22.58
CA MET A 111 8.88 -6.32 -22.14
C MET A 111 8.91 -7.67 -22.87
N ARG A 112 7.74 -8.30 -23.07
CA ARG A 112 7.63 -9.60 -23.76
C ARG A 112 7.83 -9.49 -25.28
N ARG A 113 7.43 -8.38 -25.91
CA ARG A 113 7.56 -8.16 -27.37
C ARG A 113 9.02 -8.06 -27.80
N ASN A 114 9.87 -7.44 -26.99
CA ASN A 114 11.27 -7.23 -27.34
C ASN A 114 12.13 -8.49 -27.06
N LYS A 115 12.08 -9.46 -27.98
CA LYS A 115 12.72 -10.79 -27.83
C LYS A 115 14.22 -10.73 -27.55
N LYS A 116 14.95 -9.76 -28.13
CA LYS A 116 16.40 -9.59 -27.89
C LYS A 116 16.68 -9.19 -26.45
N MET A 117 15.94 -8.19 -25.94
CA MET A 117 16.04 -7.74 -24.56
C MET A 117 15.63 -8.84 -23.59
N ASN A 118 14.52 -9.54 -23.85
CA ASN A 118 14.10 -10.65 -23.00
C ASN A 118 15.16 -11.77 -22.97
N ALA A 119 15.70 -12.20 -24.12
CA ALA A 119 16.74 -13.22 -24.16
C ALA A 119 18.01 -12.81 -23.39
N PHE A 120 18.41 -11.54 -23.47
CA PHE A 120 19.52 -10.99 -22.70
C PHE A 120 19.24 -10.99 -21.19
N LEU A 121 18.05 -10.54 -20.77
CA LEU A 121 17.64 -10.51 -19.36
C LEU A 121 17.45 -11.91 -18.77
N GLN A 122 17.02 -12.89 -19.56
CA GLN A 122 16.94 -14.29 -19.12
C GLN A 122 18.32 -14.90 -18.87
N LYS A 123 19.33 -14.53 -19.68
CA LYS A 123 20.73 -14.96 -19.48
C LYS A 123 21.34 -14.34 -18.23
N ASN A 124 21.07 -13.04 -17.99
CA ASN A 124 21.61 -12.29 -16.85
C ASN A 124 20.49 -11.86 -15.89
N ARG A 125 19.91 -12.82 -15.17
CA ARG A 125 18.68 -12.61 -14.38
C ARG A 125 18.79 -11.54 -13.29
N PHE A 126 19.96 -11.33 -12.71
CA PHE A 126 20.18 -10.31 -11.66
C PHE A 126 20.38 -8.89 -12.19
N LEU A 127 20.71 -8.73 -13.48
CA LEU A 127 21.02 -7.42 -14.06
C LEU A 127 19.78 -6.54 -14.16
N TYR A 128 18.62 -7.10 -14.52
CA TYR A 128 17.36 -6.35 -14.58
C TYR A 128 16.91 -5.84 -13.20
N PRO A 129 16.74 -6.68 -12.16
CA PRO A 129 16.45 -6.20 -10.81
C PRO A 129 17.47 -5.16 -10.33
N GLY A 130 18.77 -5.40 -10.52
CA GLY A 130 19.82 -4.48 -10.07
C GLY A 130 19.72 -3.11 -10.73
N PHE A 131 19.44 -3.06 -12.03
CA PHE A 131 19.26 -1.81 -12.76
C PHE A 131 18.00 -1.05 -12.31
N VAL A 132 16.87 -1.76 -12.13
CA VAL A 132 15.64 -1.14 -11.64
C VAL A 132 15.82 -0.58 -10.23
N VAL A 133 16.46 -1.35 -9.35
CA VAL A 133 16.76 -0.91 -7.97
C VAL A 133 17.69 0.30 -7.97
N LEU A 134 18.71 0.34 -8.84
CA LEU A 134 19.60 1.49 -8.96
C LEU A 134 18.83 2.75 -9.39
N ILE A 135 17.93 2.64 -10.36
CA ILE A 135 17.10 3.77 -10.78
C ILE A 135 16.16 4.19 -9.65
N ALA A 136 15.48 3.23 -9.02
CA ALA A 136 14.57 3.51 -7.92
C ALA A 136 15.28 4.21 -6.76
N SER A 137 16.45 3.72 -6.34
CA SER A 137 17.23 4.34 -5.27
C SER A 137 17.78 5.73 -5.64
N SER A 138 18.15 5.93 -6.91
CA SER A 138 18.60 7.24 -7.40
C SER A 138 17.48 8.28 -7.38
N VAL A 139 16.26 7.88 -7.77
CA VAL A 139 15.09 8.78 -7.76
C VAL A 139 14.57 8.98 -6.34
N SER A 140 14.54 7.93 -5.50
CA SER A 140 14.14 7.99 -4.10
C SER A 140 15.14 8.67 -3.17
N PHE A 141 16.30 9.08 -3.68
CA PHE A 141 17.35 9.65 -2.85
C PHE A 141 16.87 10.90 -2.09
N PRO A 142 16.88 10.91 -0.74
CA PRO A 142 16.25 11.97 0.06
C PRO A 142 16.78 13.38 -0.19
N LEU A 143 18.08 13.52 -0.46
CA LEU A 143 18.68 14.83 -0.73
C LEU A 143 18.40 15.33 -2.16
N GLY A 144 17.93 14.46 -3.05
CA GLY A 144 17.60 14.77 -4.43
C GLY A 144 16.09 14.91 -4.64
N LEU A 145 15.54 14.09 -5.54
CA LEU A 145 14.11 14.08 -5.84
C LEU A 145 13.26 13.50 -4.70
N GLY A 146 13.86 12.69 -3.81
CA GLY A 146 13.19 12.11 -2.64
C GLY A 146 12.62 13.14 -1.67
N ARG A 147 13.18 14.35 -1.63
CA ARG A 147 12.65 15.47 -0.82
C ARG A 147 11.20 15.82 -1.16
N TYR A 148 10.81 15.65 -2.42
CA TYR A 148 9.46 15.98 -2.91
C TYR A 148 8.48 14.79 -2.84
N MET A 149 8.79 13.73 -2.11
CA MET A 149 7.89 12.58 -1.99
C MET A 149 8.07 11.83 -0.67
N ALA A 150 8.58 12.50 0.36
CA ALA A 150 8.89 11.90 1.67
C ALA A 150 9.77 10.63 1.55
N GLY A 151 10.79 10.66 0.69
CA GLY A 151 11.64 9.51 0.38
C GLY A 151 12.59 9.08 1.51
N ASP A 152 12.66 9.85 2.59
CA ASP A 152 13.38 9.52 3.83
C ASP A 152 12.59 8.59 4.75
N LEU A 153 11.28 8.51 4.59
CA LEU A 153 10.40 7.64 5.36
C LEU A 153 10.27 6.25 4.72
N ASN A 154 10.09 5.22 5.57
CA ASN A 154 9.68 3.91 5.11
C ASN A 154 8.21 3.94 4.67
N THR A 155 7.80 2.98 3.84
CA THR A 155 6.41 2.88 3.36
C THR A 155 5.38 2.81 4.48
N HIS A 156 5.70 2.12 5.58
CA HIS A 156 4.84 2.06 6.76
C HIS A 156 4.65 3.45 7.40
N ASP A 157 5.74 4.20 7.55
CA ASP A 157 5.72 5.51 8.22
C ASP A 157 5.11 6.59 7.31
N GLN A 158 5.28 6.48 5.99
CA GLN A 158 4.58 7.29 5.00
C GLN A 158 3.06 7.14 5.14
N VAL A 159 2.56 5.90 5.21
CA VAL A 159 1.12 5.63 5.39
C VAL A 159 0.64 6.09 6.76
N ALA A 160 1.41 5.86 7.82
CA ALA A 160 1.08 6.33 9.15
C ALA A 160 0.96 7.88 9.20
N GLY A 161 1.87 8.59 8.52
CA GLY A 161 1.80 10.04 8.37
C GLY A 161 0.53 10.50 7.65
N LEU A 162 0.12 9.83 6.56
CA LEU A 162 -1.11 10.13 5.83
C LEU A 162 -2.39 9.94 6.67
N PHE A 163 -2.34 9.10 7.70
CA PHE A 163 -3.45 8.91 8.66
C PHE A 163 -3.45 9.90 9.83
N SER A 164 -2.63 10.95 9.78
CA SER A 164 -2.67 12.03 10.76
C SER A 164 -4.07 12.64 10.86
N ASN A 165 -4.48 13.02 12.07
CA ASN A 165 -5.82 13.54 12.36
C ASN A 165 -5.93 15.08 12.30
N PHE A 166 -5.01 15.75 11.60
CA PHE A 166 -5.00 17.21 11.45
C PHE A 166 -4.88 17.62 9.99
N THR A 167 -5.37 18.81 9.66
CA THR A 167 -5.29 19.37 8.31
C THR A 167 -3.89 19.92 8.04
N TRP A 168 -3.23 19.42 6.99
CA TRP A 168 -1.85 19.83 6.63
C TRP A 168 -1.73 21.26 6.09
N THR A 169 -2.86 21.92 5.80
CA THR A 169 -2.92 23.30 5.29
C THR A 169 -3.31 24.32 6.37
N LYS A 170 -3.37 23.93 7.65
CA LYS A 170 -3.70 24.87 8.73
C LYS A 170 -2.52 25.84 8.99
N GLY A 171 -2.82 27.00 9.58
CA GLY A 171 -1.82 28.07 9.76
C GLY A 171 -0.84 27.85 10.92
N GLU A 172 -1.29 27.19 11.99
CA GLU A 172 -0.48 26.95 13.20
C GLU A 172 -0.40 25.45 13.48
N PHE A 173 0.82 24.96 13.69
CA PHE A 173 1.11 23.55 13.98
C PHE A 173 1.71 23.40 15.38
N THR A 174 1.34 22.34 16.07
CA THR A 174 2.06 21.90 17.26
C THR A 174 3.42 21.29 16.86
N VAL A 175 4.29 21.07 17.84
CA VAL A 175 5.61 20.48 17.61
C VAL A 175 5.49 19.11 16.94
N GLU A 176 4.59 18.25 17.43
CA GLU A 176 4.36 16.89 16.90
C GLU A 176 3.83 16.92 15.46
N GLU A 177 2.90 17.83 15.14
CA GLU A 177 2.36 17.98 13.79
C GLU A 177 3.40 18.49 12.80
N SER A 178 4.28 19.39 13.27
CA SER A 178 5.38 19.93 12.47
C SER A 178 6.41 18.85 12.11
N GLU A 179 6.63 17.85 12.97
CA GLU A 179 7.51 16.72 12.68
C GLU A 179 6.98 15.87 11.53
N ILE A 180 5.67 15.56 11.53
CA ILE A 180 5.03 14.82 10.44
C ILE A 180 5.09 15.63 9.14
N LEU A 181 4.72 16.92 9.20
CA LEU A 181 4.62 17.78 8.02
C LEU A 181 5.97 18.09 7.38
N ARG A 182 7.06 18.07 8.15
CA ARG A 182 8.43 18.32 7.65
C ARG A 182 8.83 17.37 6.52
N HIS A 183 8.34 16.14 6.52
CA HIS A 183 8.62 15.15 5.47
C HIS A 183 7.87 15.43 4.17
N TRP A 184 6.73 16.14 4.26
CA TRP A 184 5.83 16.41 3.14
C TRP A 184 5.93 17.85 2.63
N THR A 185 6.66 18.72 3.30
CA THR A 185 6.83 20.12 2.88
C THR A 185 8.29 20.43 2.60
N THR A 186 8.52 21.40 1.72
CA THR A 186 9.86 21.89 1.38
C THR A 186 9.81 23.40 1.36
N ASP A 187 10.94 24.06 1.62
CA ASP A 187 11.05 25.53 1.73
C ASP A 187 10.46 26.30 0.54
N HIS A 188 10.28 25.64 -0.60
CA HIS A 188 9.78 26.22 -1.86
C HIS A 188 8.49 25.58 -2.39
N THR A 189 7.96 24.52 -1.75
CA THR A 189 6.80 23.79 -2.29
C THR A 189 5.84 23.34 -1.19
N ASP A 190 4.54 23.46 -1.48
CA ASP A 190 3.47 22.99 -0.61
C ASP A 190 3.34 21.47 -0.57
N ALA A 191 2.64 20.97 0.45
CA ALA A 191 2.37 19.54 0.64
C ALA A 191 1.61 18.90 -0.55
N PHE A 192 0.84 19.66 -1.32
CA PHE A 192 0.17 19.13 -2.52
C PHE A 192 1.15 18.70 -3.61
N VAL A 193 2.26 19.43 -3.77
CA VAL A 193 3.30 19.10 -4.76
C VAL A 193 3.97 17.79 -4.37
N SER A 194 4.28 17.62 -3.09
CA SER A 194 4.94 16.41 -2.60
C SER A 194 4.02 15.19 -2.65
N LEU A 195 2.75 15.34 -2.28
CA LEU A 195 1.74 14.29 -2.42
C LEU A 195 1.55 13.86 -3.88
N THR A 196 1.53 14.83 -4.80
CA THR A 196 1.45 14.52 -6.24
C THR A 196 2.69 13.78 -6.70
N GLY A 197 3.88 14.23 -6.29
CA GLY A 197 5.15 13.54 -6.56
C GLY A 197 5.16 12.11 -6.04
N PHE A 198 4.70 11.90 -4.81
CA PHE A 198 4.57 10.60 -4.17
C PHE A 198 3.60 9.68 -4.93
N ILE A 199 2.43 10.18 -5.35
CA ILE A 199 1.46 9.41 -6.14
C ILE A 199 2.07 8.98 -7.47
N VAL A 200 2.70 9.91 -8.21
CA VAL A 200 3.29 9.62 -9.52
C VAL A 200 4.44 8.63 -9.40
N PHE A 201 5.34 8.84 -8.44
CA PHE A 201 6.45 7.94 -8.17
C PHE A 201 5.96 6.54 -7.84
N THR A 202 5.06 6.42 -6.86
CA THR A 202 4.51 5.13 -6.41
C THR A 202 3.75 4.42 -7.53
N PHE A 203 2.98 5.15 -8.34
CA PHE A 203 2.28 4.60 -9.49
C PHE A 203 3.23 4.02 -10.54
N VAL A 204 4.28 4.76 -10.92
CA VAL A 204 5.21 4.31 -11.97
C VAL A 204 6.12 3.19 -11.46
N PHE A 205 6.70 3.33 -10.28
CA PHE A 205 7.65 2.36 -9.76
C PHE A 205 7.00 1.07 -9.29
N SER A 206 5.74 1.07 -8.84
CA SER A 206 5.02 -0.18 -8.53
C SER A 206 4.78 -1.02 -9.81
N ILE A 207 4.48 -0.39 -10.95
CA ILE A 207 4.39 -1.08 -12.25
C ILE A 207 5.72 -1.72 -12.62
N ILE A 208 6.82 -0.97 -12.52
CA ILE A 208 8.14 -1.48 -12.90
C ILE A 208 8.59 -2.58 -11.92
N ALA A 209 8.44 -2.36 -10.61
CA ALA A 209 8.86 -3.28 -9.57
C ALA A 209 8.13 -4.62 -9.62
N SER A 210 6.82 -4.62 -9.89
CA SER A 210 6.03 -5.86 -10.02
C SER A 210 6.45 -6.75 -11.20
N THR A 211 7.17 -6.20 -12.19
CA THR A 211 7.69 -6.99 -13.31
C THR A 211 9.05 -7.65 -13.07
N ILE A 212 9.71 -7.31 -11.97
CA ILE A 212 10.98 -7.92 -11.59
C ILE A 212 10.74 -9.41 -11.30
N PRO A 213 11.64 -10.33 -11.71
CA PRO A 213 11.50 -11.77 -11.47
C PRO A 213 11.80 -12.16 -10.01
N VAL A 214 11.10 -11.54 -9.07
CA VAL A 214 11.18 -11.75 -7.62
C VAL A 214 9.75 -11.91 -7.09
N PRO A 215 9.50 -12.77 -6.09
CA PRO A 215 8.18 -12.87 -5.46
C PRO A 215 7.74 -11.48 -4.96
N SER A 216 6.65 -10.97 -5.52
CA SER A 216 6.10 -9.67 -5.15
C SER A 216 4.59 -9.78 -4.94
N GLY A 217 4.10 -9.05 -3.94
CA GLY A 217 2.68 -8.81 -3.72
C GLY A 217 2.30 -7.46 -4.32
N SER A 218 1.15 -7.39 -4.98
CA SER A 218 0.53 -6.14 -5.41
C SER A 218 -0.83 -6.04 -4.71
N PHE A 219 -0.82 -5.47 -3.52
CA PHE A 219 -2.00 -5.10 -2.75
C PHE A 219 -1.96 -3.59 -2.54
#